data_AF-A7S261-F1
#
_entry.id   AF-A7S261-F1
#
_cell.length_a   1.000
_cell.length_b   1.000
_cell.length_c   1.000
_cell.angle_alpha   90.00
_cell.angle_beta   90.00
_cell.angle_gamma   90.00
#
_symmetry.space_group_name_H-M   'P 1'
#
loop_
_entity.id
_entity.type
_entity.pdbx_description
1 polymer ?
#
loop_
_entity_poly.entity_id
_entity_poly.type
_entity_poly.pdbx_seq_one_letter_code
_entity_poly.pdbx_strand_id
1 'polypeptide(L)'
;SWWCVDLGEHYTFFPTVYTLRHGRDNGLSIIRNWKLEGSRDGHRWTVLKVHENDRGMKGAYPFYTGTWSIDGQVSAMRYFRVFQTG
;
A
#
# COMPACT_ATOMS: atom_id res chain seq x y z
N SER A 1 7.05 -7.35 -8.46
CA SER A 1 6.52 -6.21 -9.24
C SER A 1 6.12 -5.10 -8.29
N TRP A 2 5.99 -3.85 -8.76
CA TRP A 2 5.52 -2.75 -7.92
C TRP A 2 4.65 -1.78 -8.71
N TRP A 3 3.81 -1.05 -7.99
CA TRP A 3 3.05 0.09 -8.50
C TRP A 3 3.20 1.26 -7.53
N CYS A 4 3.42 2.46 -8.07
CA CYS A 4 3.78 3.66 -7.29
C CYS A 4 2.86 4.83 -7.62
N VAL A 5 2.57 5.63 -6.60
CA VAL A 5 1.95 6.95 -6.70
C VAL A 5 3.01 8.00 -6.38
N ASP A 6 3.12 9.00 -7.25
CA ASP A 6 3.78 10.28 -6.96
C ASP A 6 2.70 11.33 -6.72
N LEU A 7 2.74 12.00 -5.57
CA LEU A 7 1.80 13.07 -5.23
C LEU A 7 2.15 14.42 -5.89
N GLY A 8 3.32 14.54 -6.52
CA GLY A 8 3.83 15.77 -7.13
C GLY A 8 4.71 16.59 -6.18
N GLU A 9 5.44 17.55 -6.74
CA GLU A 9 6.51 18.28 -6.04
C GLU A 9 6.06 19.07 -4.82
N HIS A 10 4.79 19.45 -4.76
CA HIS A 10 4.25 20.31 -3.72
C HIS A 10 3.54 19.55 -2.59
N TYR A 11 3.42 18.22 -2.69
CA TYR A 11 2.60 17.45 -1.77
C TYR A 11 3.40 16.37 -1.05
N THR A 12 3.29 16.39 0.27
CA THR A 12 3.74 15.31 1.14
C THR A 12 2.68 15.06 2.20
N PHE A 13 2.52 13.80 2.61
CA PHE A 13 1.59 13.42 3.66
C PHE A 13 2.29 12.65 4.76
N PHE A 14 1.78 12.79 5.98
CA PHE A 14 2.05 11.88 7.08
C PHE A 14 1.03 10.74 6.99
N PRO A 15 1.43 9.54 6.53
CA PRO A 15 0.48 8.47 6.25
C PRO A 15 0.04 7.82 7.57
N THR A 16 -1.27 7.80 7.84
CA THR A 16 -1.84 7.21 9.08
C THR A 16 -2.67 5.96 8.81
N VAL A 17 -3.35 5.95 7.67
CA VAL A 17 -4.20 4.85 7.22
C VAL A 17 -4.13 4.77 5.71
N TYR A 18 -4.25 3.56 5.17
CA TYR A 18 -4.39 3.34 3.74
C TYR A 18 -5.38 2.23 3.47
N THR A 19 -5.94 2.28 2.26
CA THR A 19 -6.89 1.30 1.77
C THR A 19 -6.40 0.78 0.42
N LEU A 20 -6.38 -0.54 0.26
CA LEU A 20 -6.12 -1.19 -1.02
C LEU A 20 -7.37 -1.95 -1.45
N ARG A 21 -7.71 -1.82 -2.74
CA ARG A 21 -8.85 -2.50 -3.35
C ARG A 21 -8.37 -3.37 -4.50
N HIS A 22 -8.77 -4.63 -4.49
CA HIS A 22 -8.56 -5.53 -5.61
C HIS A 22 -9.39 -5.10 -6.83
N GLY A 23 -8.95 -5.49 -8.03
CA GLY A 23 -9.69 -5.27 -9.27
C GLY A 23 -11.07 -5.92 -9.27
N ARG A 24 -11.84 -5.65 -10.33
CA ARG A 24 -13.15 -6.25 -10.57
C ARG A 24 -12.99 -7.72 -10.99
N ASP A 25 -12.77 -8.61 -10.04
CA ASP A 25 -12.68 -10.05 -10.30
C ASP A 25 -13.18 -10.87 -9.10
N ASN A 26 -13.24 -12.19 -9.24
CA ASN A 26 -13.68 -13.18 -8.26
C ASN A 26 -12.73 -13.36 -7.04
N GLY A 27 -11.67 -12.56 -6.96
CA GLY A 27 -10.75 -12.54 -5.82
C GLY A 27 -9.65 -13.61 -5.84
N LEU A 28 -9.55 -14.44 -6.89
CA LEU A 28 -8.50 -15.45 -7.00
C LEU A 28 -7.09 -14.85 -7.08
N SER A 29 -6.98 -13.64 -7.65
CA SER A 29 -5.71 -12.93 -7.86
C SER A 29 -5.46 -11.82 -6.83
N ILE A 30 -6.10 -11.88 -5.66
CA ILE A 30 -5.83 -10.94 -4.56
C ILE A 30 -4.39 -11.10 -4.10
N ILE A 31 -3.62 -10.00 -4.08
CA ILE A 31 -2.25 -10.01 -3.60
C ILE A 31 -2.19 -10.34 -2.10
N ARG A 32 -1.22 -11.17 -1.71
CA ARG A 32 -1.09 -11.68 -0.33
C ARG A 32 0.21 -11.29 0.34
N ASN A 33 1.32 -11.30 -0.40
CA ASN A 33 2.62 -10.90 0.11
C ASN A 33 3.09 -9.63 -0.59
N TRP A 34 3.16 -8.55 0.19
CA TRP A 34 3.52 -7.23 -0.31
C TRP A 34 3.95 -6.30 0.82
N LYS A 35 4.52 -5.16 0.46
CA LYS A 35 4.89 -4.09 1.39
C LYS A 35 4.28 -2.80 0.91
N LEU A 36 3.79 -1.99 1.87
CA LEU A 36 3.61 -0.57 1.63
C LEU A 36 4.92 0.11 1.96
N GLU A 37 5.47 0.84 1.00
CA GLU A 37 6.68 1.62 1.18
C GLU A 37 6.42 3.07 0.81
N GLY A 38 7.10 3.98 1.52
CA GLY A 38 7.04 5.41 1.26
C GLY A 38 8.42 6.00 1.04
N SER A 39 8.48 7.09 0.29
CA SER A 39 9.72 7.81 0.00
C SER A 39 9.48 9.31 -0.10
N ARG A 40 10.51 10.08 0.28
CA ARG A 40 10.52 11.54 0.09
C ARG A 40 11.11 11.94 -1.27
N ASP A 41 11.99 11.13 -1.83
CA ASP A 41 12.80 11.45 -3.02
C ASP A 41 12.57 10.48 -4.19
N GLY A 42 11.82 9.39 -4.00
CA GLY A 42 11.59 8.34 -5.00
C GLY A 42 12.74 7.35 -5.16
N HIS A 43 13.86 7.57 -4.45
CA HIS A 43 15.07 6.74 -4.52
C HIS A 43 15.28 5.90 -3.26
N ARG A 44 15.10 6.51 -2.08
CA ARG A 44 15.24 5.86 -0.78
C ARG A 44 13.87 5.51 -0.24
N TRP A 45 13.63 4.23 -0.02
CA TRP A 45 12.33 3.71 0.37
C TRP A 45 12.34 3.23 1.82
N THR A 46 11.37 3.67 2.60
CA THR A 46 11.11 3.22 3.96
C THR A 46 9.91 2.28 3.95
N VAL A 47 10.05 1.13 4.60
CA VAL A 47 8.94 0.18 4.77
C VAL A 47 7.98 0.74 5.81
N LEU A 48 6.73 0.99 5.39
CA LEU A 48 5.66 1.49 6.26
C LEU A 48 4.83 0.36 6.86
N LYS A 49 4.60 -0.71 6.08
CA LYS A 49 3.95 -1.93 6.57
C LYS A 49 4.36 -3.15 5.73
N VAL A 50 4.46 -4.30 6.39
CA VAL A 50 4.73 -5.60 5.76
C VAL A 50 3.47 -6.45 5.82
N HIS A 51 3.12 -7.08 4.69
CA HIS A 51 2.01 -8.01 4.56
C HIS A 51 2.56 -9.37 4.13
N GLU A 52 2.36 -10.38 4.96
CA GLU A 52 2.71 -11.77 4.68
C GLU A 52 1.45 -12.61 4.78
N ASN A 53 1.13 -13.34 3.71
CA ASN A 53 -0.10 -14.11 3.56
C ASN A 53 -1.36 -13.34 3.98
N ASP A 54 -1.44 -12.05 3.64
CA ASP A 54 -2.47 -11.19 4.18
C ASP A 54 -3.86 -11.55 3.64
N ARG A 55 -4.81 -11.70 4.57
CA ARG A 55 -6.22 -11.99 4.30
C ARG A 55 -7.15 -10.84 4.71
N GLY A 56 -6.60 -9.64 4.88
CA GLY A 56 -7.30 -8.43 5.27
C GLY A 56 -8.21 -7.86 4.20
N MET A 57 -7.90 -8.07 2.91
CA MET A 57 -8.80 -7.71 1.81
C MET A 57 -10.03 -8.64 1.81
N LYS A 58 -11.17 -8.08 2.22
CA LYS A 58 -12.45 -8.79 2.35
C LYS A 58 -13.56 -7.92 1.74
N GLY A 59 -14.72 -8.52 1.48
CA GLY A 59 -15.85 -7.79 0.89
C GLY A 59 -16.74 -8.68 0.04
N ALA A 60 -17.87 -8.12 -0.39
CA ALA A 60 -18.74 -8.75 -1.38
C ALA A 60 -18.15 -8.55 -2.78
N TYR A 61 -18.38 -9.53 -3.66
CA TYR A 61 -18.10 -9.34 -5.07
C TYR A 61 -18.99 -8.21 -5.64
N PRO A 62 -18.48 -7.41 -6.60
CA PRO A 62 -17.09 -7.26 -7.00
C PRO A 62 -16.36 -6.28 -6.05
N PHE A 63 -15.03 -6.36 -5.94
CA PHE A 63 -14.15 -5.46 -5.16
C PHE A 63 -13.92 -5.84 -3.69
N TYR A 64 -12.83 -6.58 -3.47
CA TYR A 64 -12.30 -6.85 -2.13
C TYR A 64 -11.45 -5.68 -1.66
N THR A 65 -11.70 -5.18 -0.47
CA THR A 65 -11.03 -4.00 0.08
C THR A 65 -10.42 -4.34 1.43
N GLY A 66 -9.22 -3.84 1.70
CA GLY A 66 -8.59 -3.90 3.02
C GLY A 66 -8.14 -2.50 3.42
N THR A 67 -8.26 -2.19 4.70
CA THR A 67 -7.82 -0.93 5.31
C THR A 67 -6.93 -1.25 6.49
N TRP A 68 -5.78 -0.60 6.57
CA TRP A 68 -4.81 -0.84 7.63
C TRP A 68 -4.28 0.50 8.17
N SER A 69 -4.04 0.54 9.48
CA SER A 69 -3.30 1.62 10.12
C SER A 69 -1.81 1.49 9.85
N ILE A 70 -1.12 2.62 9.82
CA ILE A 70 0.34 2.69 9.89
C ILE A 70 0.70 3.01 11.33
N ASP A 71 1.48 2.12 11.91
CA ASP A 71 1.83 2.18 13.32
C ASP A 71 3.27 2.72 13.46
N GLY A 72 3.53 3.47 14.54
CA GLY A 72 4.85 4.04 14.83
C GLY A 72 5.07 5.44 14.27
N GLN A 73 6.32 5.93 14.40
CA GLN A 73 6.69 7.27 13.93
C GLN A 73 6.99 7.25 12.43
N VAL A 74 6.21 8.01 11.67
CA VAL A 74 6.40 8.23 10.23
C VAL A 74 6.74 9.69 9.95
N SER A 75 7.46 9.92 8.86
CA SER A 75 7.74 11.24 8.32
C SER A 75 6.81 11.59 7.16
N ALA A 76 6.78 12.86 6.77
CA ALA A 76 6.08 13.30 5.57
C ALA A 76 6.75 12.72 4.32
N MET A 77 5.98 12.08 3.45
CA MET A 77 6.46 11.39 2.24
C MET A 77 5.64 11.80 1.01
N ARG A 78 6.29 11.78 -0.17
CA ARG A 78 5.71 12.16 -1.47
C ARG A 78 5.32 10.95 -2.30
N TYR A 79 6.14 9.91 -2.26
CA TYR A 79 5.96 8.71 -3.06
C TYR A 79 5.48 7.58 -2.17
N PHE A 80 4.57 6.78 -2.70
CA PHE A 80 4.07 5.58 -2.03
C PHE A 80 3.98 4.46 -3.04
N ARG A 81 4.49 3.27 -2.70
CA ARG A 81 4.39 2.11 -3.58
C ARG A 81 3.90 0.87 -2.86
N VAL A 82 3.14 0.08 -3.61
CA VAL A 82 2.84 -1.31 -3.30
C VAL A 82 3.92 -2.15 -3.95
N PHE A 83 4.73 -2.82 -3.15
CA PHE A 83 5.82 -3.68 -3.62
C PHE A 83 5.49 -5.14 -3.32
N GLN A 84 5.22 -5.95 -4.35
CA GLN A 84 4.92 -7.38 -4.17
C GLN A 84 6.18 -8.18 -3.85
N THR A 85 6.08 -9.11 -2.90
CA THR A 85 7.21 -9.88 -2.37
C THR A 85 7.10 -11.40 -2.55
N GLY A 86 5.99 -11.92 -3.07
CA GLY A 86 5.81 -13.36 -3.32
C GLY A 86 4.37 -13.76 -3.62
#